data_AF-A0A973M7C1-F1
#
_entry.id   AF-A0A973M7C1-F1
#
_cell.length_a   1.000
_cell.length_b   1.000
_cell.length_c   1.000
_cell.angle_alpha   90.00
_cell.angle_beta   90.00
_cell.angle_gamma   90.00
#
_symmetry.space_group_name_H-M   'P 1'
#
loop_
_entity.id
_entity.type
_entity.pdbx_description
1 polymer ?
#
loop_
_entity_poly.entity_id
_entity_poly.type
_entity_poly.pdbx_seq_one_letter_code
_entity_poly.pdbx_strand_id
1 'polypeptide(L)'
;MNLLRFLNVQGIAGLAASLALAILLLVQRGETRHWQRQSGHFEQLYTHEQAALAGTVANYRATAQQAEASDKANAQRVAAEQHTINERTEHDFEARLAAACSLAQRLRVQSAAAAADPGSGANPPMPGLSAPAGRPHQAASENRLPQPDALTATEQSIQLDELIKWVKKQAAVGPNAPR
;
A
#
# COMPACT_ATOMS: atom_id res chain seq x y z
N MET A 1 4.26 -45.55 95.41
CA MET A 1 4.32 -44.28 96.17
C MET A 1 5.62 -43.55 95.84
N ASN A 2 5.50 -42.25 95.53
CA ASN A 2 6.54 -41.22 95.65
C ASN A 2 7.68 -41.13 94.61
N LEU A 3 7.39 -41.21 93.31
CA LEU A 3 8.25 -40.54 92.31
C LEU A 3 8.03 -39.01 92.27
N LEU A 4 6.97 -38.51 92.90
CA LEU A 4 6.63 -37.08 92.96
C LEU A 4 7.31 -36.30 94.12
N ARG A 5 8.07 -36.97 95.00
CA ARG A 5 8.73 -36.30 96.15
C ARG A 5 10.14 -35.77 95.90
N PHE A 6 10.70 -35.97 94.70
CA PHE A 6 12.02 -35.43 94.33
C PHE A 6 11.97 -34.18 93.44
N LEU A 7 10.78 -33.68 93.06
CA LEU A 7 10.68 -32.37 92.41
C LEU A 7 10.65 -31.26 93.46
N ASN A 8 11.83 -30.77 93.81
CA ASN A 8 11.97 -29.47 94.45
C ASN A 8 11.43 -28.38 93.50
N VAL A 9 10.89 -27.27 94.01
CA VAL A 9 10.28 -26.18 93.22
C VAL A 9 11.23 -25.68 92.10
N GLN A 10 12.53 -25.73 92.36
CA GLN A 10 13.58 -25.41 91.38
C GLN A 10 13.61 -26.37 90.17
N GLY A 11 13.29 -27.65 90.35
CA GLY A 11 13.19 -28.62 89.25
C GLY A 11 11.97 -28.39 88.35
N ILE A 12 10.83 -28.00 88.95
CA ILE A 12 9.63 -27.60 88.18
C ILE A 12 9.90 -26.35 87.36
N ALA A 13 10.56 -25.34 87.96
CA ALA A 13 10.94 -24.11 87.26
C ALA A 13 11.91 -24.35 86.10
N GLY A 14 12.91 -25.24 86.28
CA GLY A 14 13.84 -25.62 85.22
C GLY A 14 13.16 -26.32 84.04
N LEU A 15 12.25 -27.26 84.32
CA LEU A 15 11.45 -27.93 83.28
C LEU A 15 10.57 -26.94 82.52
N ALA A 16 9.87 -26.05 83.24
CA ALA A 16 9.04 -25.02 82.61
C ALA A 16 9.86 -24.07 81.71
N ALA A 17 11.03 -23.63 82.16
CA ALA A 17 11.93 -22.79 81.37
C ALA A 17 12.46 -23.52 80.11
N SER A 18 12.84 -24.79 80.23
CA SER A 18 13.31 -25.60 79.11
C SER A 18 12.20 -25.84 78.06
N LEU A 19 10.96 -26.06 78.52
CA LEU A 19 9.81 -26.22 77.65
C LEU A 19 9.47 -24.93 76.92
N ALA A 20 9.50 -23.79 77.62
CA ALA A 20 9.29 -22.48 77.02
C ALA A 20 10.35 -22.17 75.94
N LEU A 21 11.63 -22.47 76.22
CA LEU A 21 12.70 -22.29 75.25
C LEU A 21 12.54 -23.22 74.03
N ALA A 22 12.17 -24.49 74.24
CA ALA A 22 11.92 -25.43 73.16
C ALA A 22 10.77 -24.97 72.26
N ILE A 23 9.68 -24.45 72.85
CA ILE A 23 8.56 -23.88 72.10
C ILE A 23 9.03 -22.67 71.27
N LEU A 24 9.81 -21.76 71.87
CA LEU A 24 10.29 -20.55 71.19
C LEU A 24 11.21 -20.89 69.99
N LEU A 25 12.09 -21.88 70.15
CA LEU A 25 12.94 -22.38 69.06
C LEU A 25 12.13 -23.08 67.95
N LEU A 26 11.06 -23.80 68.29
CA LEU A 26 10.16 -24.40 67.31
C LEU A 26 9.40 -23.33 66.52
N VAL A 27 8.96 -22.26 67.17
CA VAL A 27 8.32 -21.09 66.52
C VAL A 27 9.30 -20.41 65.57
N GLN A 28 10.51 -20.07 66.02
CA GLN A 28 11.54 -19.45 65.17
C GLN A 28 11.90 -20.31 63.95
N ARG A 29 12.00 -21.64 64.12
CA ARG A 29 12.25 -22.57 63.01
C ARG A 29 11.06 -22.71 62.06
N GLY A 30 9.84 -22.58 62.57
CA GLY A 30 8.62 -22.55 61.78
C GLY A 30 8.55 -21.31 60.90
N GLU A 31 8.81 -20.14 61.48
CA GLU A 31 8.81 -18.85 60.78
C GLU A 31 9.89 -18.80 59.70
N THR A 32 11.13 -19.19 60.00
CA THR A 32 12.21 -19.22 59.00
C THR A 32 11.89 -20.13 57.81
N ARG A 33 11.31 -21.31 58.05
CA ARG A 33 10.85 -22.21 56.97
C ARG A 33 9.67 -21.65 56.19
N HIS A 34 8.76 -20.97 56.86
CA HIS A 34 7.64 -20.30 56.20
C HIS A 34 8.14 -19.20 55.27
N TRP A 35 9.03 -18.32 55.76
CA TRP A 35 9.66 -17.27 54.98
C TRP A 35 10.46 -17.82 53.78
N GLN A 36 11.24 -18.89 53.97
CA GLN A 36 11.97 -19.54 52.87
C GLN A 36 11.04 -20.10 51.78
N ARG A 37 9.91 -20.69 52.17
CA ARG A 37 8.92 -21.18 51.19
C ARG A 37 8.24 -20.02 50.47
N GLN A 38 7.90 -18.97 51.20
CA GLN A 38 7.24 -17.80 50.64
C GLN A 38 8.17 -17.03 49.70
N SER A 39 9.45 -16.86 50.03
CA SER A 39 10.44 -16.25 49.15
C SER A 39 10.66 -17.05 47.87
N GLY A 40 10.74 -18.39 47.97
CA GLY A 40 10.85 -19.25 46.79
C GLY A 40 9.62 -19.15 45.87
N HIS A 41 8.42 -19.01 46.44
CA HIS A 41 7.21 -18.79 45.65
C HIS A 41 7.23 -17.44 44.91
N PHE A 42 7.67 -16.36 45.57
CA PHE A 42 7.81 -15.05 44.91
C PHE A 42 8.86 -15.06 43.80
N GLU A 43 9.98 -15.75 44.00
CA GLU A 43 11.01 -15.90 42.97
C GLU A 43 10.47 -16.65 41.74
N GLN A 44 9.66 -17.70 41.96
CA GLN A 44 8.98 -18.42 40.88
C GLN A 44 7.97 -17.52 40.14
N LEU A 45 7.16 -16.75 40.86
CA LEU A 45 6.22 -15.81 40.24
C LEU A 45 6.95 -14.75 39.42
N TYR A 46 8.03 -14.19 39.96
CA TYR A 46 8.82 -13.16 39.31
C TYR A 46 9.51 -13.68 38.03
N THR A 47 10.10 -14.87 38.09
CA THR A 47 10.73 -15.50 36.92
C THR A 47 9.71 -15.85 35.85
N HIS A 48 8.52 -16.33 36.23
CA HIS A 48 7.43 -16.58 35.30
C HIS A 48 6.95 -15.30 34.63
N GLU A 49 6.77 -14.21 35.39
CA GLU A 49 6.36 -12.92 34.86
C GLU A 49 7.42 -12.33 33.91
N GLN A 50 8.70 -12.39 34.28
CA GLN A 50 9.79 -11.98 33.41
C GLN A 50 9.82 -12.77 32.10
N ALA A 51 9.63 -14.09 32.16
CA ALA A 51 9.57 -14.92 30.97
C ALA A 51 8.37 -14.56 30.07
N ALA A 52 7.20 -14.32 30.65
CA ALA A 52 6.01 -13.89 29.91
C ALA A 52 6.19 -12.52 29.24
N LEU A 53 6.79 -11.56 29.94
CA LEU A 53 7.14 -10.24 29.38
C LEU A 53 8.17 -10.36 28.27
N ALA A 54 9.22 -11.17 28.46
CA ALA A 54 10.22 -11.42 27.44
C ALA A 54 9.61 -12.04 26.17
N GLY A 55 8.70 -13.00 26.33
CA GLY A 55 7.95 -13.59 25.23
C GLY A 55 7.08 -12.57 24.50
N THR A 56 6.40 -11.69 25.24
CA THR A 56 5.57 -10.62 24.67
C THR A 56 6.41 -9.62 23.86
N VAL A 57 7.55 -9.17 24.40
CA VAL A 57 8.48 -8.27 23.71
C VAL A 57 9.07 -8.93 22.47
N ALA A 58 9.43 -10.21 22.54
CA ALA A 58 9.93 -10.95 21.39
C ALA A 58 8.86 -11.06 20.28
N ASN A 59 7.61 -11.37 20.64
CA ASN A 59 6.51 -11.45 19.69
C ASN A 59 6.22 -10.10 19.03
N TYR A 60 6.22 -9.01 19.81
CA TYR A 60 6.04 -7.66 19.27
C TYR A 60 7.14 -7.29 18.27
N ARG A 61 8.41 -7.59 18.60
CA ARG A 61 9.54 -7.36 17.70
C ARG A 61 9.45 -8.18 16.42
N ALA A 62 9.09 -9.46 16.53
CA ALA A 62 8.90 -10.33 15.36
C ALA A 62 7.78 -9.82 14.45
N THR A 63 6.64 -9.42 15.04
CA THR A 63 5.49 -8.88 14.30
C THR A 63 5.85 -7.55 13.63
N ALA A 64 6.58 -6.67 14.31
CA ALA A 64 7.05 -5.41 13.75
C ALA A 64 7.98 -5.63 12.54
N GLN A 65 8.95 -6.54 12.67
CA GLN A 65 9.84 -6.90 11.56
C GLN A 65 9.08 -7.50 10.37
N GLN A 66 8.07 -8.32 10.63
CA GLN A 66 7.21 -8.88 9.59
C GLN A 66 6.37 -7.80 8.89
N ALA A 67 5.83 -6.85 9.64
CA ALA A 67 5.10 -5.71 9.09
C ALA A 67 6.01 -4.85 8.20
N GLU A 68 7.22 -4.50 8.65
CA GLU A 68 8.19 -3.76 7.84
C GLU A 68 8.58 -4.48 6.55
N ALA A 69 8.78 -5.80 6.61
CA ALA A 69 9.08 -6.60 5.44
C ALA A 69 7.90 -6.62 4.45
N SER A 70 6.67 -6.74 4.96
CA SER A 70 5.45 -6.67 4.15
C SER A 70 5.27 -5.30 3.51
N ASP A 71 5.49 -4.22 4.26
CA ASP A 71 5.37 -2.84 3.77
C ASP A 71 6.39 -2.56 2.67
N LYS A 72 7.66 -3.00 2.85
CA LYS A 72 8.69 -2.89 1.83
C LYS A 72 8.32 -3.65 0.55
N ALA A 73 7.84 -4.89 0.69
CA ALA A 73 7.42 -5.69 -0.46
C ALA A 73 6.23 -5.05 -1.19
N ASN A 74 5.27 -4.49 -0.45
CA ASN A 74 4.12 -3.80 -1.02
C ASN A 74 4.53 -2.50 -1.72
N ALA A 75 5.42 -1.70 -1.12
CA ALA A 75 5.95 -0.49 -1.74
C ALA A 75 6.68 -0.82 -3.06
N GLN A 76 7.49 -1.88 -3.09
CA GLN A 76 8.16 -2.35 -4.30
C GLN A 76 7.16 -2.79 -5.38
N ARG A 77 6.11 -3.53 -5.01
CA ARG A 77 5.04 -3.92 -5.93
C ARG A 77 4.35 -2.70 -6.54
N VAL A 78 3.93 -1.75 -5.70
CA VAL A 78 3.27 -0.51 -6.14
C VAL A 78 4.19 0.25 -7.10
N ALA A 79 5.47 0.43 -6.75
CA ALA A 79 6.42 1.11 -7.62
C ALA A 79 6.59 0.42 -8.98
N ALA A 80 6.68 -0.92 -9.01
CA ALA A 80 6.80 -1.68 -10.25
C ALA A 80 5.53 -1.59 -11.12
N GLU A 81 4.35 -1.62 -10.50
CA GLU A 81 3.06 -1.49 -11.19
C GLU A 81 2.89 -0.08 -11.78
N GLN A 82 3.21 0.96 -11.01
CA GLN A 82 3.18 2.34 -11.48
C GLN A 82 4.18 2.57 -12.62
N HIS A 83 5.37 1.99 -12.54
CA HIS A 83 6.37 2.06 -13.60
C HIS A 83 5.84 1.41 -14.89
N THR A 84 5.25 0.21 -14.79
CA THR A 84 4.63 -0.47 -15.94
C THR A 84 3.49 0.36 -16.56
N ILE A 85 2.69 1.03 -15.73
CA ILE A 85 1.63 1.94 -16.20
C ILE A 85 2.24 3.11 -16.97
N ASN A 86 3.32 3.71 -16.46
CA ASN A 86 3.99 4.83 -17.12
C ASN A 86 4.51 4.42 -18.50
N GLU A 87 5.29 3.34 -18.58
CA GLU A 87 5.87 2.87 -19.85
C GLU A 87 4.79 2.59 -20.89
N ARG A 88 3.69 1.92 -20.50
CA ARG A 88 2.59 1.62 -21.41
C ARG A 88 1.87 2.88 -21.86
N THR A 89 1.58 3.81 -20.95
CA THR A 89 0.91 5.07 -21.28
C THR A 89 1.79 5.93 -22.20
N GLU A 90 3.10 6.01 -21.94
CA GLU A 90 4.03 6.73 -22.82
C GLU A 90 4.04 6.14 -24.22
N HIS A 91 4.15 4.82 -24.34
CA HIS A 91 4.12 4.13 -25.63
C HIS A 91 2.80 4.34 -26.38
N ASP A 92 1.66 4.18 -25.70
CA ASP A 92 0.32 4.39 -26.28
C ASP A 92 0.16 5.84 -26.77
N PHE A 93 0.64 6.81 -25.99
CA PHE A 93 0.63 8.23 -26.34
C PHE A 93 1.46 8.51 -27.60
N GLU A 94 2.72 8.07 -27.64
CA GLU A 94 3.61 8.25 -28.78
C GLU A 94 3.05 7.61 -30.05
N ALA A 95 2.52 6.38 -29.94
CA ALA A 95 1.92 5.67 -31.06
C ALA A 95 0.71 6.43 -31.64
N ARG A 96 -0.16 6.95 -30.78
CA ARG A 96 -1.33 7.74 -31.21
C ARG A 96 -0.93 9.06 -31.84
N LEU A 97 0.08 9.74 -31.29
CA LEU A 97 0.59 10.98 -31.85
C LEU A 97 1.19 10.75 -33.26
N ALA A 98 2.03 9.71 -33.41
CA ALA A 98 2.61 9.34 -34.69
C ALA A 98 1.53 8.99 -35.74
N ALA A 99 0.49 8.25 -35.34
CA ALA A 99 -0.63 7.92 -36.20
C ALA A 99 -1.41 9.17 -36.66
N ALA A 100 -1.66 10.12 -35.75
CA ALA A 100 -2.33 11.39 -36.05
C ALA A 100 -1.51 12.23 -37.04
N CYS A 101 -0.20 12.39 -36.79
CA CYS A 101 0.72 13.09 -37.69
C CYS A 101 0.79 12.44 -39.07
N SER A 102 0.87 11.11 -39.16
CA SER A 102 0.86 10.37 -40.42
C SER A 102 -0.44 10.56 -41.20
N LEU A 103 -1.58 10.53 -40.52
CA LEU A 103 -2.88 10.79 -41.14
C LEU A 103 -2.96 12.24 -41.67
N ALA A 104 -2.56 13.23 -40.87
CA ALA A 104 -2.54 14.63 -41.29
C ALA A 104 -1.64 14.84 -42.52
N GLN A 105 -0.46 14.21 -42.55
CA GLN A 105 0.44 14.29 -43.71
C GLN A 105 -0.17 13.66 -44.96
N ARG A 106 -0.80 12.49 -44.84
CA ARG A 106 -1.52 11.86 -45.97
C ARG A 106 -2.63 12.76 -46.50
N LEU A 107 -3.40 13.40 -45.62
CA LEU A 107 -4.46 14.33 -46.02
C LEU A 107 -3.89 15.56 -46.75
N ARG A 108 -2.75 16.11 -46.30
CA ARG A 108 -2.07 17.22 -47.00
C ARG A 108 -1.65 16.83 -48.42
N VAL A 109 -1.03 15.66 -48.58
CA VAL A 109 -0.58 15.17 -49.89
C VAL A 109 -1.78 14.93 -50.82
N GLN A 110 -2.85 14.32 -50.31
CA GLN A 110 -4.08 14.10 -51.09
C GLN A 110 -4.74 15.42 -51.50
N SER A 111 -4.81 16.41 -50.60
CA SER A 111 -5.35 17.74 -50.94
C SER A 111 -4.49 18.47 -51.97
N ALA A 112 -3.17 18.36 -51.89
CA ALA A 112 -2.26 18.97 -52.86
C ALA A 112 -2.38 18.31 -54.24
N ALA A 113 -2.51 16.97 -54.29
CA ALA A 113 -2.74 16.24 -55.53
C ALA A 113 -4.10 16.59 -56.17
N ALA A 114 -5.16 16.70 -55.37
CA ALA A 114 -6.48 17.12 -55.86
C ALA A 114 -6.50 18.58 -56.35
N ALA A 115 -5.71 19.47 -55.75
CA ALA A 115 -5.57 20.85 -56.21
C ALA A 115 -4.72 20.97 -57.50
N ALA A 116 -3.80 20.03 -57.73
CA ALA A 116 -2.94 19.99 -58.92
C ALA A 116 -3.63 19.37 -60.15
N ASP A 117 -4.76 18.67 -59.99
CA ASP A 117 -5.63 18.21 -61.08
C ASP A 117 -7.00 18.90 -61.04
N PRO A 118 -7.10 20.17 -61.48
CA PRO A 118 -8.38 20.85 -61.63
C PRO A 118 -9.18 20.34 -62.86
N GLY A 119 -8.76 19.27 -63.54
CA GLY A 119 -9.09 19.04 -64.95
C GLY A 119 -9.32 17.59 -65.34
N SER A 120 -10.29 16.90 -64.72
CA SER A 120 -10.88 15.69 -65.31
C SER A 120 -12.38 15.59 -65.03
N GLY A 121 -13.08 16.65 -65.39
CA GLY A 121 -14.55 16.72 -65.36
C GLY A 121 -15.12 17.38 -66.61
N ALA A 122 -14.39 17.37 -67.74
CA ALA A 122 -14.95 17.75 -69.02
C ALA A 122 -15.79 16.58 -69.54
N ASN A 123 -17.01 16.45 -69.03
CA ASN A 123 -18.06 15.79 -69.79
C ASN A 123 -18.14 16.54 -71.13
N PRO A 124 -18.08 15.88 -72.30
CA PRO A 124 -18.24 16.58 -73.56
C PRO A 124 -19.58 17.33 -73.53
N PRO A 125 -19.61 18.64 -73.86
CA PRO A 125 -20.84 19.40 -73.82
C PRO A 125 -21.82 18.77 -74.80
N MET A 126 -22.88 18.15 -74.26
CA MET A 126 -23.99 17.70 -75.09
C MET A 126 -24.61 18.93 -75.77
N PRO A 127 -24.70 18.97 -77.11
CA PRO A 127 -25.32 20.08 -77.81
C PRO A 127 -26.81 20.15 -77.43
N GLY A 128 -27.23 21.25 -76.82
CA GLY A 128 -28.66 21.55 -76.63
C GLY A 128 -29.12 21.97 -75.23
N LEU A 129 -28.24 22.04 -74.23
CA LEU A 129 -28.61 22.54 -72.90
C LEU A 129 -27.89 23.85 -72.58
N SER A 130 -28.68 24.91 -72.37
CA SER A 130 -28.20 26.20 -71.88
C SER A 130 -27.43 26.01 -70.57
N ALA A 131 -26.22 26.56 -70.51
CA ALA A 131 -25.40 26.55 -69.32
C ALA A 131 -26.18 27.18 -68.14
N PRO A 132 -26.38 26.48 -67.01
CA PRO A 132 -26.90 27.14 -65.83
C PRO A 132 -25.88 28.19 -65.39
N ALA A 133 -26.34 29.42 -65.19
CA ALA A 133 -25.58 30.48 -64.52
C ALA A 133 -25.42 30.11 -63.03
N GLY A 134 -24.61 29.10 -62.77
CA GLY A 134 -24.20 28.70 -61.44
C GLY A 134 -23.09 29.63 -60.97
N ARG A 135 -23.43 30.61 -60.13
CA ARG A 135 -22.48 31.19 -59.16
C ARG A 135 -21.62 30.07 -58.59
N PRO A 136 -20.31 30.25 -58.35
CA PRO A 136 -19.55 29.28 -57.59
C PRO A 136 -20.26 29.12 -56.24
N HIS A 137 -20.82 27.95 -56.01
CA HIS A 137 -21.37 27.60 -54.71
C HIS A 137 -20.18 27.71 -53.75
N GLN A 138 -20.25 28.71 -52.88
CA GLN A 138 -19.31 28.94 -51.79
C GLN A 138 -18.99 27.59 -51.15
N ALA A 139 -17.71 27.23 -51.18
CA ALA A 139 -17.24 25.93 -50.73
C ALA A 139 -17.82 25.63 -49.35
N ALA A 140 -18.39 24.45 -49.18
CA ALA A 140 -18.97 23.96 -47.92
C ALA A 140 -17.88 23.68 -46.85
N SER A 141 -16.98 24.63 -46.59
CA SER A 141 -15.79 24.44 -45.76
C SER A 141 -15.54 25.56 -44.75
N GLU A 142 -16.47 26.48 -44.51
CA GLU A 142 -16.28 27.54 -43.49
C GLU A 142 -16.42 27.04 -42.05
N ASN A 143 -16.88 25.80 -41.83
CA ASN A 143 -17.07 25.20 -40.50
C ASN A 143 -15.92 24.27 -40.06
N ARG A 144 -14.76 24.31 -40.72
CA ARG A 144 -13.60 23.50 -40.36
C ARG A 144 -12.47 24.41 -39.89
N LEU A 145 -11.89 24.06 -38.75
CA LEU A 145 -10.65 24.66 -38.29
C LEU A 145 -9.62 24.63 -39.43
N PRO A 146 -8.80 25.69 -39.59
CA PRO A 146 -7.64 25.63 -40.46
C PRO A 146 -6.84 24.35 -40.19
N GLN A 147 -6.33 23.72 -41.25
CA GLN A 147 -5.59 22.46 -41.14
C GLN A 147 -4.49 22.42 -40.06
N PRO A 148 -3.70 23.50 -39.81
CA PRO A 148 -2.78 23.51 -38.67
C PRO A 148 -3.50 23.48 -37.32
N ASP A 149 -4.58 24.23 -37.15
CA ASP A 149 -5.35 24.29 -35.91
C ASP A 149 -6.07 22.97 -35.62
N ALA A 150 -6.51 22.26 -36.66
CA ALA A 150 -7.11 20.94 -36.55
C ALA A 150 -6.11 19.87 -36.06
N LEU A 151 -4.84 19.94 -36.50
CA LEU A 151 -3.78 19.05 -36.01
C LEU A 151 -3.49 19.35 -34.54
N THR A 152 -3.26 20.61 -34.19
CA THR A 152 -3.03 21.03 -32.79
C THR A 152 -4.17 20.59 -31.87
N ALA A 153 -5.43 20.78 -32.27
CA ALA A 153 -6.58 20.34 -31.49
C ALA A 153 -6.61 18.81 -31.31
N THR A 154 -6.22 18.06 -32.34
CA THR A 154 -6.11 16.59 -32.26
C THR A 154 -5.02 16.18 -31.27
N GLU A 155 -3.83 16.78 -31.35
CA GLU A 155 -2.72 16.50 -30.42
C GLU A 155 -3.11 16.80 -28.97
N GLN A 156 -3.72 17.95 -28.72
CA GLN A 156 -4.21 18.33 -27.39
C GLN A 156 -5.27 17.35 -26.87
N SER A 157 -6.20 16.91 -27.72
CA SER A 157 -7.20 15.91 -27.32
C SER A 157 -6.58 14.55 -26.98
N ILE A 158 -5.54 14.13 -27.71
CA ILE A 158 -4.79 12.90 -27.42
C ILE A 158 -4.06 13.04 -26.08
N GLN A 159 -3.38 14.16 -25.84
CA GLN A 159 -2.69 14.45 -24.58
C GLN A 159 -3.65 14.38 -23.39
N LEU A 160 -4.81 15.04 -23.49
CA LEU A 160 -5.81 15.04 -22.42
C LEU A 160 -6.41 13.64 -22.17
N ASP A 161 -6.74 12.90 -23.23
CA ASP A 161 -7.29 11.55 -23.09
C ASP A 161 -6.28 10.58 -22.45
N GLU A 162 -5.01 10.62 -22.87
CA GLU A 162 -3.96 9.79 -22.26
C GLU A 162 -3.66 10.20 -20.82
N LEU A 163 -3.68 11.50 -20.49
CA LEU A 163 -3.56 11.97 -19.11
C LEU A 163 -4.71 11.45 -18.24
N ILE A 164 -5.95 11.51 -18.72
CA ILE A 164 -7.12 11.00 -18.00
C ILE A 164 -6.99 9.49 -17.76
N LYS A 165 -6.57 8.73 -18.78
CA LYS A 165 -6.34 7.27 -18.65
C LYS A 165 -5.24 6.99 -17.64
N TRP A 166 -4.13 7.71 -17.70
CA TRP A 166 -3.01 7.57 -16.79
C TRP A 166 -3.44 7.82 -15.34
N VAL A 167 -4.10 8.95 -15.05
CA VAL A 167 -4.59 9.26 -13.70
C VAL A 167 -5.53 8.17 -13.19
N LYS A 168 -6.45 7.67 -14.03
CA LYS A 168 -7.35 6.57 -13.66
C LYS A 168 -6.60 5.27 -13.34
N LYS A 169 -5.60 4.90 -14.15
CA LYS A 169 -4.77 3.71 -13.90
C LYS A 169 -3.94 3.86 -12.62
N GLN A 170 -3.31 5.02 -12.41
CA GLN A 170 -2.54 5.32 -11.20
C GLN A 170 -3.41 5.25 -9.94
N ALA A 171 -4.61 5.83 -9.97
CA ALA A 171 -5.55 5.78 -8.86
C ALA A 171 -6.08 4.36 -8.56
N ALA A 172 -6.07 3.47 -9.56
CA ALA A 172 -6.45 2.07 -9.39
C ALA A 172 -5.36 1.24 -8.70
N VAL A 173 -4.10 1.72 -8.65
CA VAL A 173 -3.02 1.07 -7.89
C VAL A 173 -3.27 1.30 -6.39
N GLY A 174 -4.07 0.41 -5.80
CA GLY A 174 -4.39 0.46 -4.38
C GLY A 174 -3.15 0.14 -3.52
N PRO A 175 -2.74 1.01 -2.58
CA PRO A 175 -1.67 0.70 -1.64
C PRO A 175 -2.08 -0.40 -0.65
N ASN A 176 -3.38 -0.61 -0.44
CA ASN A 176 -3.93 -1.59 0.50
C ASN A 176 -4.71 -2.72 -0.20
N ALA A 177 -4.53 -2.91 -1.52
CA ALA A 177 -5.24 -3.95 -2.23
C ALA A 177 -4.84 -5.33 -1.64
N PRO A 178 -5.81 -6.19 -1.26
CA PRO A 178 -5.49 -7.54 -0.80
C PRO A 178 -4.79 -8.30 -1.93
N ARG A 179 -3.80 -9.12 -1.56
CA ARG A 179 -3.11 -10.04 -2.48
C ARG A 179 -4.07 -11.07 -3.05
#